data_AF-A0A409WR49-F1
#
_entry.id   AF-A0A409WR49-F1
#
_cell.length_a   1.000
_cell.length_b   1.000
_cell.length_c   1.000
_cell.angle_alpha   90.00
_cell.angle_beta   90.00
_cell.angle_gamma   90.00
#
_symmetry.space_group_name_H-M   'P 1'
#
loop_
_entity.id
_entity.type
_entity.pdbx_description
1 polymer ?
#
loop_
_entity_poly.entity_id
_entity_poly.type
_entity_poly.pdbx_seq_one_letter_code
_entity_poly.pdbx_strand_id
1 'polypeptide(L)'
;MASTPTSHTNGSGEPSLLDKLDAVAPLAKLDAFPKVPSTYKTRSESRGFMTLFVAFLAFLLILNDVGEFIWGWPDYEFSVDGSKSNYLNINLDMVVAMPCGFLSVDLRDAMGDRLYLSGGLRRDGPSFPWDSVPFSFHARLVSSAYIYKAKHWTRRASRISRRS
;
A
#
# COMPACT_ATOMS: atom_id res chain seq x y z
N MET A 1 -32.16 28.17 44.01
CA MET A 1 -30.74 28.31 44.41
C MET A 1 -30.02 28.95 43.24
N ALA A 2 -29.70 30.23 43.35
CA ALA A 2 -29.12 31.04 42.29
C ALA A 2 -27.65 30.65 42.08
N SER A 3 -27.28 30.29 40.85
CA SER A 3 -25.88 30.10 40.46
C SER A 3 -25.33 31.42 39.94
N THR A 4 -24.40 31.98 40.69
CA THR A 4 -23.57 33.16 40.42
C THR A 4 -22.86 33.03 39.06
N PRO A 5 -22.77 34.08 38.22
CA PRO A 5 -21.90 34.05 37.06
C PRO A 5 -20.44 34.21 37.51
N THR A 6 -19.61 33.22 37.19
CA THR A 6 -18.16 33.29 37.34
C THR A 6 -17.58 34.21 36.27
N SER A 7 -17.16 35.41 36.70
CA SER A 7 -16.36 36.34 35.91
C SER A 7 -14.98 35.74 35.63
N HIS A 8 -14.75 35.26 34.40
CA HIS A 8 -13.40 34.99 33.91
C HIS A 8 -12.76 36.30 33.46
N THR A 9 -12.08 36.99 34.38
CA THR A 9 -11.17 38.10 34.06
C THR A 9 -9.85 37.54 33.56
N ASN A 10 -9.61 37.57 32.25
CA ASN A 10 -8.27 37.45 31.68
C ASN A 10 -8.02 38.67 30.77
N GLY A 11 -7.14 39.56 31.24
CA GLY A 11 -6.27 40.43 30.44
C GLY A 11 -6.89 41.35 29.39
N SER A 12 -6.69 42.66 29.57
CA SER A 12 -7.01 43.80 28.69
C SER A 12 -8.49 44.23 28.68
N GLY A 13 -8.72 45.49 29.07
CA GLY A 13 -10.02 46.04 29.47
C GLY A 13 -10.96 46.40 28.31
N GLU A 14 -11.44 45.40 27.59
CA GLU A 14 -12.60 45.51 26.71
C GLU A 14 -13.66 44.47 27.15
N PRO A 15 -14.91 44.88 27.47
CA PRO A 15 -15.94 43.90 27.78
C PRO A 15 -16.20 43.04 26.55
N SER A 16 -16.27 41.72 26.76
CA SER A 16 -16.37 40.76 25.68
C SER A 16 -17.59 41.06 24.82
N LEU A 17 -17.48 40.82 23.50
CA LEU A 17 -18.56 41.10 22.55
C LEU A 17 -19.85 40.34 22.95
N LEU A 18 -19.68 39.18 23.60
CA LEU A 18 -20.75 38.37 24.20
C LEU A 18 -21.48 39.11 25.32
N ASP A 19 -20.76 39.79 26.23
CA ASP A 19 -21.38 40.57 27.32
C ASP A 19 -22.12 41.80 26.79
N LYS A 20 -21.58 42.44 25.74
CA LYS A 20 -22.26 43.56 25.06
C LYS A 20 -23.55 43.11 24.38
N LEU A 21 -23.56 41.92 23.78
CA LEU A 21 -24.74 41.34 23.13
C LEU A 21 -25.79 40.89 24.15
N ASP A 22 -25.38 40.28 25.27
CA ASP A 22 -26.30 39.81 26.31
C ASP A 22 -26.94 40.97 27.10
N ALA A 23 -26.26 42.12 27.19
CA ALA A 23 -26.80 43.35 27.76
C ALA A 23 -27.89 44.01 26.88
N VAL A 24 -27.82 43.86 25.56
CA VAL A 24 -28.78 44.44 24.60
C VAL A 24 -29.98 43.53 24.40
N ALA A 25 -29.77 42.21 24.39
CA ALA A 25 -30.84 41.22 24.41
C ALA A 25 -30.33 39.97 25.14
N PRO A 26 -30.99 39.50 26.22
CA PRO A 26 -30.58 38.28 26.89
C PRO A 26 -30.62 37.12 25.90
N LEU A 27 -29.46 36.63 25.47
CA LEU A 27 -29.34 35.63 24.41
C LEU A 27 -30.01 34.31 24.84
N ALA A 28 -30.04 34.04 26.14
CA ALA A 28 -30.77 32.93 26.75
C ALA A 28 -32.30 32.99 26.55
N LYS A 29 -32.87 34.16 26.24
CA LYS A 29 -34.32 34.34 25.96
C LYS A 29 -34.66 34.25 24.46
N LEU A 30 -33.65 34.35 23.58
CA LEU A 30 -33.81 34.18 22.14
C LEU A 30 -33.61 32.71 21.70
N ASP A 31 -33.29 31.82 22.62
CA ASP A 31 -33.33 30.38 22.40
C ASP A 31 -34.79 29.91 22.41
N ALA A 32 -35.36 29.70 21.22
CA ALA A 32 -36.73 29.23 21.03
C ALA A 32 -36.99 27.83 21.62
N PHE A 33 -35.96 27.16 22.14
CA PHE A 33 -36.07 25.86 22.81
C PHE A 33 -35.43 25.90 24.20
N PRO A 34 -36.16 26.34 25.24
CA PRO A 34 -35.65 26.29 26.60
C PRO A 34 -35.17 24.87 26.94
N LYS A 35 -33.94 24.77 27.44
CA LYS A 35 -33.30 23.48 27.74
C LYS A 35 -34.20 22.70 28.70
N VAL A 36 -34.68 21.52 28.26
CA VAL A 36 -35.47 20.63 29.11
C VAL A 36 -34.74 20.37 30.43
N PRO A 37 -35.45 20.39 31.59
CA PRO A 37 -34.87 20.11 32.90
C PRO A 37 -34.12 18.78 32.88
N SER A 38 -33.02 18.67 33.61
CA SER A 38 -32.21 17.44 33.68
C SER A 38 -33.03 16.22 34.10
N THR A 39 -34.13 16.42 34.83
CA THR A 39 -35.11 15.40 35.24
C THR A 39 -35.82 14.71 34.06
N TYR A 40 -35.96 15.37 32.91
CA TYR A 40 -36.58 14.80 31.70
C TYR A 40 -35.55 14.26 30.69
N LYS A 41 -34.25 14.37 30.99
CA LYS A 41 -33.18 13.72 30.22
C LYS A 41 -32.80 12.42 30.89
N THR A 42 -33.17 11.30 30.28
CA THR A 42 -32.66 9.98 30.68
C THR A 42 -31.18 9.87 30.27
N ARG A 43 -30.26 10.14 31.21
CA ARG A 43 -28.82 9.91 31.01
C ARG A 43 -28.56 8.41 31.07
N SER A 44 -28.33 7.80 29.91
CA SER A 44 -27.99 6.38 29.81
C SER A 44 -26.48 6.22 29.89
N GLU A 45 -25.94 5.92 31.07
CA GLU A 45 -24.50 5.66 31.29
C GLU A 45 -23.96 4.51 30.42
N SER A 46 -24.79 3.48 30.18
CA SER A 46 -24.38 2.26 29.47
C SER A 46 -24.17 2.46 27.96
N ARG A 47 -24.78 3.48 27.35
CA ARG A 47 -24.67 3.71 25.89
C ARG A 47 -23.26 4.10 25.45
N GLY A 48 -22.47 4.77 26.29
CA GLY A 48 -21.08 5.13 25.97
C GLY A 48 -20.15 3.92 25.93
N PHE A 49 -20.34 2.96 26.84
CA PHE A 49 -19.57 1.71 26.85
C PHE A 49 -19.80 0.90 25.59
N MET A 50 -21.05 0.82 25.12
CA MET A 50 -21.37 0.13 23.86
C MET A 50 -20.66 0.76 22.66
N THR A 51 -20.59 2.10 22.58
CA THR A 51 -19.89 2.79 21.49
C THR A 51 -18.38 2.53 21.53
N LEU A 52 -17.76 2.54 22.73
CA LEU A 52 -16.35 2.22 22.89
C LEU A 52 -16.05 0.76 22.51
N PHE A 53 -16.93 -0.16 22.88
CA PHE A 53 -16.81 -1.56 22.52
C PHE A 53 -16.87 -1.76 20.99
N VAL A 54 -17.85 -1.15 20.32
CA VAL A 54 -17.97 -1.23 18.85
C VAL A 54 -16.77 -0.57 18.16
N ALA A 55 -16.31 0.59 18.65
CA ALA A 55 -15.13 1.27 18.12
C ALA A 55 -13.87 0.42 18.28
N PHE A 56 -13.70 -0.25 19.42
CA PHE A 56 -12.58 -1.16 19.66
C PHE A 56 -12.63 -2.38 18.73
N LEU A 57 -13.81 -3.00 18.55
CA LEU A 57 -13.99 -4.11 17.62
C LEU A 57 -13.65 -3.69 16.18
N ALA A 58 -14.16 -2.53 15.74
CA ALA A 58 -13.87 -1.99 14.42
C ALA A 58 -12.37 -1.70 14.24
N PHE A 59 -11.70 -1.21 15.28
CA PHE A 59 -10.26 -1.00 15.26
C PHE A 59 -9.48 -2.32 15.09
N LEU A 60 -9.89 -3.40 15.76
CA LEU A 60 -9.27 -4.71 15.59
C LEU A 60 -9.48 -5.27 14.17
N LEU A 61 -10.65 -5.07 13.58
CA LEU A 61 -10.92 -5.44 12.18
C LEU A 61 -10.00 -4.69 11.21
N ILE A 62 -9.82 -3.38 11.40
CA ILE A 62 -8.90 -2.58 10.58
C ILE A 62 -7.47 -3.10 10.70
N LEU A 63 -7.02 -3.47 11.91
CA LEU A 63 -5.68 -4.04 12.10
C LEU A 63 -5.53 -5.41 11.38
N ASN A 64 -6.59 -6.21 11.32
CA ASN A 64 -6.60 -7.46 10.57
C ASN A 64 -6.43 -7.21 9.07
N ASP A 65 -7.24 -6.30 8.51
CA ASP A 65 -7.17 -5.92 7.08
C ASP A 65 -5.80 -5.33 6.72
N VAL A 66 -5.24 -4.47 7.58
CA VAL A 66 -3.90 -3.89 7.37
C VAL A 66 -2.82 -4.97 7.45
N GLY A 67 -2.96 -5.95 8.35
CA GLY A 67 -2.06 -7.09 8.43
C GLY A 67 -2.07 -7.92 7.15
N GLU A 68 -3.26 -8.22 6.63
CA GLU A 68 -3.42 -8.95 5.37
C GLU A 68 -2.95 -8.12 4.16
N PHE A 69 -3.11 -6.80 4.18
CA PHE A 69 -2.58 -5.93 3.13
C PHE A 69 -1.04 -5.94 3.08
N ILE A 70 -0.36 -5.97 4.24
CA ILE A 70 1.10 -5.90 4.31
C ILE A 70 1.76 -7.28 4.14
N TRP A 71 1.16 -8.34 4.70
CA TRP A 71 1.73 -9.69 4.75
C TRP A 71 0.89 -10.78 4.06
N GLY A 72 -0.20 -10.41 3.40
CA GLY A 72 -1.07 -11.33 2.69
C GLY A 72 -0.38 -11.98 1.49
N TRP A 73 -0.83 -13.19 1.17
CA TRP A 73 -0.36 -13.91 -0.01
C TRP A 73 -1.22 -13.51 -1.21
N PRO A 74 -0.61 -13.20 -2.36
CA PRO A 74 -1.37 -12.91 -3.56
C PRO A 74 -2.01 -14.21 -4.10
N ASP A 75 -3.34 -14.26 -4.12
CA ASP A 75 -4.11 -15.30 -4.80
C ASP A 75 -4.30 -14.93 -6.27
N TYR A 76 -3.92 -15.84 -7.17
CA TYR A 76 -4.06 -15.65 -8.61
C TYR A 76 -5.13 -16.62 -9.13
N GLU A 77 -6.25 -16.08 -9.57
CA GLU A 77 -7.29 -16.84 -10.25
C GLU A 77 -7.21 -16.62 -11.76
N PHE A 78 -7.38 -17.70 -12.52
CA PHE A 78 -7.41 -17.65 -13.97
C PHE A 78 -8.86 -17.63 -14.45
N SER A 79 -9.28 -16.52 -15.05
CA SER A 79 -10.53 -16.44 -15.79
C SER A 79 -10.27 -16.46 -17.30
N VAL A 80 -11.27 -16.88 -18.07
CA VAL A 80 -11.18 -16.89 -19.54
C VAL A 80 -11.41 -15.47 -20.05
N ASP A 81 -10.38 -14.89 -20.68
CA ASP A 81 -10.53 -13.61 -21.39
C ASP A 81 -11.33 -13.83 -22.69
N GLY A 82 -12.48 -13.16 -22.79
CA GLY A 82 -13.33 -13.18 -23.98
C GLY A 82 -12.80 -12.31 -25.12
N SER A 83 -11.85 -11.41 -24.84
CA SER A 83 -11.25 -10.49 -25.80
C SER A 83 -9.83 -10.93 -26.18
N LYS A 84 -9.73 -11.73 -27.25
CA LYS A 84 -8.41 -12.15 -27.75
C LYS A 84 -7.76 -11.02 -28.53
N SER A 85 -6.73 -10.40 -27.95
CA SER A 85 -5.77 -9.60 -28.72
C SER A 85 -4.76 -10.53 -29.40
N ASN A 86 -4.49 -10.31 -30.68
CA ASN A 86 -3.45 -11.04 -31.42
C ASN A 86 -2.03 -10.52 -31.13
N TYR A 87 -1.91 -9.38 -30.44
CA TYR A 87 -0.64 -8.74 -30.14
C TYR A 87 -0.50 -8.47 -28.64
N LEU A 88 0.65 -8.85 -28.09
CA LEU A 88 1.07 -8.54 -26.73
C LEU A 88 2.30 -7.63 -26.79
N ASN A 89 2.14 -6.37 -26.36
CA ASN A 89 3.27 -5.44 -26.28
C ASN A 89 4.06 -5.74 -25.01
N ILE A 90 5.31 -6.19 -25.17
CA ILE A 90 6.22 -6.50 -24.07
C ILE A 90 7.27 -5.40 -24.00
N ASN A 91 7.30 -4.67 -22.89
CA ASN A 91 8.35 -3.70 -22.58
C ASN A 91 9.39 -4.39 -21.70
N LEU A 92 10.63 -4.51 -22.19
CA LEU A 92 11.73 -5.17 -21.48
C LEU A 92 12.93 -4.22 -21.38
N ASP A 93 13.38 -3.98 -20.16
CA ASP A 93 14.62 -3.27 -19.85
C ASP A 93 15.48 -4.15 -18.93
N MET A 94 16.70 -4.45 -19.36
CA MET A 94 17.64 -5.26 -18.60
C MET A 94 19.07 -4.92 -18.96
N VAL A 95 19.96 -5.01 -17.97
CA VAL A 95 21.40 -4.82 -18.15
C VAL A 95 22.10 -6.16 -18.02
N VAL A 96 22.90 -6.53 -19.02
CA VAL A 96 23.70 -7.76 -19.03
C VAL A 96 25.18 -7.39 -18.96
N ALA A 97 25.94 -8.12 -18.14
CA ALA A 97 27.39 -7.94 -18.01
C ALA A 97 28.20 -8.52 -19.17
N MET A 98 27.81 -8.16 -20.41
CA MET A 98 28.50 -8.54 -21.64
C MET A 98 28.24 -7.49 -22.73
N PRO A 99 29.13 -7.34 -23.73
CA PRO A 99 28.92 -6.35 -24.78
C PRO A 99 27.78 -6.76 -25.71
N CYS A 100 27.02 -5.77 -26.18
CA CYS A 100 25.78 -5.99 -26.95
C CYS A 100 25.98 -6.76 -28.26
N GLY A 101 27.18 -6.74 -28.86
CA GLY A 101 27.48 -7.44 -30.11
C GLY A 101 27.43 -8.97 -30.00
N PHE A 102 27.58 -9.52 -28.79
CA PHE A 102 27.45 -10.97 -28.56
C PHE A 102 26.06 -11.36 -28.04
N LEU A 103 25.16 -10.39 -27.84
CA LEU A 103 23.81 -10.66 -27.34
C LEU A 103 22.85 -10.92 -28.50
N SER A 104 22.34 -12.15 -28.56
CA SER A 104 21.17 -12.50 -29.37
C SER A 104 19.93 -12.57 -28.49
N VAL A 105 18.80 -12.08 -29.01
CA VAL A 105 17.51 -12.11 -28.31
C VAL A 105 16.53 -12.86 -29.19
N ASP A 106 16.12 -14.04 -28.70
CA ASP A 106 15.15 -14.90 -29.36
C ASP A 106 13.81 -14.82 -28.62
N LEU A 107 12.74 -14.47 -29.34
CA LEU A 107 11.38 -14.58 -28.84
C LEU A 107 10.83 -15.96 -29.23
N ARG A 108 10.21 -16.66 -28.28
CA ARG A 108 9.51 -17.93 -28.50
C ARG A 108 8.09 -17.85 -27.98
N ASP A 109 7.14 -18.20 -28.83
CA ASP A 109 5.74 -18.37 -28.44
C ASP A 109 5.44 -19.81 -28.00
N ALA A 110 4.26 -20.05 -27.46
CA ALA A 110 3.73 -21.37 -27.09
C ALA A 110 3.74 -22.37 -28.26
N MET A 111 3.64 -21.88 -29.50
CA MET A 111 3.76 -22.71 -30.72
C MET A 111 5.21 -23.09 -31.06
N GLY A 112 6.20 -22.53 -30.36
CA GLY A 112 7.62 -22.86 -30.52
C GLY A 112 8.32 -22.13 -31.66
N ASP A 113 7.64 -21.22 -32.35
CA ASP A 113 8.21 -20.39 -33.40
C ASP A 113 9.30 -19.47 -32.83
N ARG A 114 10.42 -19.35 -33.57
CA ARG A 114 11.52 -18.45 -33.23
C ARG A 114 11.39 -17.18 -34.04
N LEU A 115 11.09 -16.07 -33.39
CA LEU A 115 11.16 -14.75 -34.01
C LEU A 115 12.47 -14.07 -33.58
N TYR A 116 13.34 -13.79 -34.54
CA TYR A 116 14.60 -13.10 -34.28
C TYR A 116 14.34 -11.60 -34.23
N LEU A 117 14.41 -10.98 -33.04
CA LEU A 117 14.16 -9.54 -32.87
C LEU A 117 15.42 -8.74 -33.24
N SER A 118 15.58 -8.47 -34.53
CA SER A 118 16.66 -7.61 -35.03
C SER A 118 16.36 -6.11 -34.86
N GLY A 119 15.11 -5.69 -35.05
CA GLY A 119 14.74 -4.27 -35.20
C GLY A 119 13.86 -3.64 -34.11
N GLY A 120 13.48 -4.38 -33.06
CA GLY A 120 12.59 -3.88 -32.00
C GLY A 120 13.27 -3.55 -30.66
N LEU A 121 14.58 -3.79 -30.55
CA LEU A 121 15.33 -3.65 -29.30
C LEU A 121 16.45 -2.64 -29.48
N ARG A 122 16.41 -1.59 -28.66
CA ARG A 122 17.52 -0.66 -28.50
C ARG A 122 18.58 -1.33 -27.62
N ARG A 123 19.80 -1.45 -28.12
CA ARG A 123 20.93 -2.05 -27.41
C ARG A 123 21.93 -0.95 -27.09
N ASP A 124 21.91 -0.51 -25.84
CA ASP A 124 22.88 0.45 -25.32
C ASP A 124 23.96 -0.28 -24.50
N GLY A 125 25.20 0.18 -24.58
CA GLY A 125 26.30 -0.42 -23.84
C GLY A 125 26.13 -0.27 -22.31
N PRO A 126 26.57 -1.25 -21.51
CA PRO A 126 26.52 -1.13 -20.06
C PRO A 126 27.41 0.03 -19.59
N SER A 127 26.97 0.73 -18.54
CA SER A 127 27.73 1.85 -17.94
C SER A 127 28.96 1.39 -17.15
N PHE A 128 29.10 0.09 -16.89
CA PHE A 128 30.23 -0.48 -16.15
C PHE A 128 31.26 -1.14 -17.07
N PRO A 129 32.54 -1.16 -16.67
CA PRO A 129 33.63 -1.78 -17.43
C PRO A 129 33.47 -3.31 -17.45
N TRP A 130 32.93 -3.84 -18.54
CA TRP A 130 32.75 -5.28 -18.78
C TRP A 130 34.07 -6.02 -19.06
N ASP A 131 35.13 -5.30 -19.37
CA ASP A 131 36.49 -5.82 -19.59
C ASP A 131 37.23 -6.13 -18.27
N SER A 132 36.84 -5.46 -17.19
CA SER A 132 37.45 -5.62 -15.87
C SER A 132 36.95 -6.85 -15.09
N VAL A 133 35.93 -7.56 -15.58
CA VAL A 133 35.49 -8.85 -14.99
C VAL A 133 36.40 -10.01 -15.46
N PRO A 134 37.03 -10.76 -14.54
CA PRO A 134 37.94 -11.84 -14.92
C PRO A 134 37.25 -12.91 -15.78
N PHE A 135 37.92 -13.38 -16.84
CA PHE A 135 37.42 -14.47 -17.70
C PHE A 135 37.06 -15.74 -16.90
N SER A 136 37.75 -16.00 -15.77
CA SER A 136 37.44 -17.11 -14.87
C SER A 136 36.03 -17.03 -14.26
N PHE A 137 35.49 -15.82 -14.04
CA PHE A 137 34.11 -15.62 -13.60
C PHE A 137 33.12 -15.95 -14.71
N HIS A 138 33.38 -15.49 -15.94
CA HIS A 138 32.56 -15.82 -17.11
C HIS A 138 32.54 -17.33 -17.38
N ALA A 139 33.69 -18.00 -17.37
CA ALA A 139 33.79 -19.44 -17.58
C ALA A 139 33.04 -20.24 -16.51
N ARG A 140 33.02 -19.76 -15.26
CA ARG A 140 32.31 -20.43 -14.16
C ARG A 140 30.78 -20.30 -14.26
N LEU A 141 30.28 -19.15 -14.74
CA LEU A 141 28.84 -18.91 -14.94
C LEU A 141 28.28 -19.68 -16.15
N VAL A 142 29.06 -19.79 -17.22
CA VAL A 142 28.64 -20.46 -18.47
C VAL A 142 28.90 -21.98 -18.43
N SER A 143 29.64 -22.48 -17.43
CA SER A 143 29.88 -23.91 -17.26
C SER A 143 28.58 -24.67 -16.99
N SER A 144 28.29 -25.68 -17.81
CA SER A 144 27.15 -26.58 -17.65
C SER A 144 27.07 -27.16 -16.23
N ALA A 145 28.20 -27.45 -15.60
CA ALA A 145 28.26 -27.96 -14.23
C ALA A 145 27.63 -26.99 -13.22
N TYR A 146 27.90 -25.68 -13.35
CA TYR A 146 27.32 -24.66 -12.48
C TYR A 146 25.81 -24.52 -12.71
N ILE A 147 25.37 -24.50 -13.97
CA ILE A 147 23.95 -24.43 -14.36
C ILE A 147 23.18 -25.64 -13.82
N TYR A 148 23.69 -26.86 -13.98
CA TYR A 148 23.07 -28.07 -13.42
C TYR A 148 23.01 -28.02 -11.89
N LYS A 149 24.08 -27.55 -11.23
CA LYS A 149 24.09 -27.44 -9.76
C LYS A 149 23.04 -26.43 -9.26
N ALA A 150 22.95 -25.26 -9.89
CA ALA A 150 21.98 -24.22 -9.55
C ALA A 150 20.53 -24.69 -9.79
N LYS A 151 20.26 -25.34 -10.93
CA LYS A 151 18.95 -25.91 -11.26
C LYS A 151 18.54 -27.04 -10.31
N HIS A 152 19.50 -27.87 -9.90
CA HIS A 152 19.25 -28.93 -8.94
C HIS A 152 19.01 -28.38 -7.52
N TRP A 153 19.75 -27.35 -7.12
CA TRP A 153 19.60 -26.72 -5.80
C TRP A 153 18.23 -26.04 -5.65
N THR A 154 17.82 -25.26 -6.65
CA THR A 154 16.50 -24.61 -6.70
C THR A 154 15.34 -25.61 -6.65
N ARG A 155 15.42 -26.72 -7.41
CA ARG A 155 14.42 -27.81 -7.35
C ARG A 155 14.34 -28.51 -5.99
N ARG A 156 15.45 -28.59 -5.27
CA ARG A 156 15.49 -29.21 -3.94
C ARG A 156 14.92 -28.26 -2.87
N ALA A 157 15.27 -26.98 -2.93
CA ALA A 157 14.73 -25.94 -2.04
C ALA A 157 13.21 -25.79 -2.19
N SER A 158 12.69 -25.77 -3.42
CA SER A 158 11.24 -25.68 -3.67
C SER A 158 10.47 -26.92 -3.21
N ARG A 159 11.10 -28.09 -3.21
CA ARG A 159 10.51 -29.34 -2.71
C ARG A 159 10.43 -29.38 -1.18
N ILE A 160 11.38 -28.75 -0.49
CA ILE A 160 11.39 -28.65 0.98
C ILE A 160 10.32 -27.66 1.44
N SER A 161 10.16 -26.53 0.75
CA SER A 161 9.12 -25.54 1.06
C SER A 161 7.69 -26.03 0.81
N ARG A 162 7.46 -27.00 -0.09
CA ARG A 162 6.15 -27.64 -0.30
C ARG A 162 5.82 -28.79 0.65
N ARG A 163 6.76 -29.17 1.54
CA ARG A 163 6.59 -30.26 2.52
C ARG A 163 6.47 -29.78 3.97
N SER A 164 6.60 -28.48 4.19
CA SER A 164 6.31 -27.77 5.43
C SER A 164 4.98 -27.05 5.28
#